data_AF-A0A662FRT3-F1
#
_entry.id   AF-A0A662FRT3-F1
#
_cell.length_a   1.000
_cell.length_b   1.000
_cell.length_c   1.000
_cell.angle_alpha   90.00
_cell.angle_beta   90.00
_cell.angle_gamma   90.00
#
_symmetry.space_group_name_H-M   'P 1'
#
loop_
_entity.id
_entity.type
_entity.pdbx_description
1 polymer ?
#
loop_
_entity_poly.entity_id
_entity_poly.type
_entity_poly.pdbx_seq_one_letter_code
_entity_poly.pdbx_strand_id
1 'polypeptide(L)'
;LIAMSIDSPYKSTILSEFEKKVLDNLVAEGFLKISKRGYVLPTRKGRIYLRERENIRGIGDVVEIIANGKRIGYRELPQAIKELFPGAIYLHGGKIYISLGIRGKKAYVKPIPHKMPPVSTSPLYYTVPEDEKTLDRGIVNGIPIEYIELKITDIVYGYVVKSFPSGETIRQQLLEKELSYGFKTKGILIYMPPRADWNEIQNAEAFHAIEHALISAAQMVIGAAPTDMGGISFPSGHIYIYDAFPGGSGLSKLLFEKLEKAMDKAYDIVSRCTCEDGCPRCIFSPYCGNNNQILSRRKAEKVLGEILTLKIRYKAEHRFGKPLV
;
A
#
# COMPACT_ATOMS: atom_id res chain seq x y z
N LEU A 1 -16.56 -18.83 -0.38
CA LEU A 1 -16.86 -20.29 -0.34
C LEU A 1 -17.00 -20.85 1.09
N ILE A 2 -16.01 -20.73 1.99
CA ILE A 2 -16.14 -21.21 3.37
C ILE A 2 -17.34 -20.56 4.10
N ALA A 3 -17.41 -19.21 4.09
CA ALA A 3 -18.54 -18.47 4.66
C ALA A 3 -19.88 -18.93 4.08
N MET A 4 -19.98 -18.99 2.75
CA MET A 4 -21.17 -19.49 2.05
C MET A 4 -21.62 -20.87 2.55
N SER A 5 -20.70 -21.80 2.79
CA SER A 5 -21.03 -23.14 3.31
C SER A 5 -21.50 -23.14 4.78
N ILE A 6 -21.10 -22.12 5.55
CA ILE A 6 -21.51 -21.93 6.95
C ILE A 6 -22.92 -21.35 7.00
N ASP A 7 -23.22 -20.37 6.14
CA ASP A 7 -24.54 -19.77 6.03
C ASP A 7 -25.58 -20.80 5.56
N SER A 8 -25.27 -21.56 4.51
CA SER A 8 -26.11 -22.67 4.05
C SER A 8 -25.33 -23.66 3.17
N PRO A 9 -25.55 -24.98 3.31
CA PRO A 9 -25.00 -25.96 2.38
C PRO A 9 -25.39 -25.66 0.93
N TYR A 10 -24.41 -25.63 0.03
CA TYR A 10 -24.63 -25.36 -1.39
C TYR A 10 -24.09 -26.48 -2.28
N LYS A 11 -24.62 -26.64 -3.49
CA LYS A 11 -24.12 -27.63 -4.46
C LYS A 11 -22.97 -27.04 -5.27
N SER A 12 -21.93 -27.84 -5.55
CA SER A 12 -20.79 -27.40 -6.38
C SER A 12 -21.19 -27.02 -7.82
N THR A 13 -22.37 -27.42 -8.28
CA THR A 13 -22.89 -27.11 -9.62
C THR A 13 -23.21 -25.63 -9.83
N ILE A 14 -23.46 -24.87 -8.77
CA ILE A 14 -23.76 -23.43 -8.87
C ILE A 14 -22.49 -22.58 -9.03
N LEU A 15 -21.31 -23.17 -8.84
CA LEU A 15 -20.03 -22.48 -8.90
C LEU A 15 -19.55 -22.33 -10.34
N SER A 16 -18.92 -21.19 -10.64
CA SER A 16 -18.12 -20.98 -11.84
C SER A 16 -16.91 -21.93 -11.90
N GLU A 17 -16.26 -22.04 -13.06
CA GLU A 17 -15.06 -22.88 -13.21
C GLU A 17 -13.92 -22.43 -12.28
N PHE A 18 -13.74 -21.13 -12.11
CA PHE A 18 -12.76 -20.58 -11.17
C PHE A 18 -13.08 -20.99 -9.74
N GLU A 19 -14.32 -20.78 -9.30
CA GLU A 19 -14.74 -21.14 -7.94
C GLU A 19 -14.66 -22.64 -7.67
N LYS A 20 -14.85 -23.50 -8.69
CA LYS A 20 -14.63 -24.95 -8.57
C LYS A 20 -13.16 -25.26 -8.28
N LYS A 21 -12.21 -24.64 -8.98
CA LYS A 21 -10.77 -24.81 -8.68
C LYS A 21 -10.44 -24.37 -7.26
N VAL A 22 -11.01 -23.25 -6.80
CA VAL A 22 -10.85 -22.80 -5.42
C VAL A 22 -11.48 -23.79 -4.44
N LEU A 23 -12.66 -24.34 -4.73
CA LEU A 23 -13.30 -25.37 -3.93
C LEU A 23 -12.41 -26.62 -3.79
N ASP A 24 -11.82 -27.09 -4.90
CA ASP A 24 -10.95 -28.27 -4.89
C ASP A 24 -9.74 -28.07 -3.97
N ASN A 25 -9.10 -26.89 -4.02
CA ASN A 25 -8.02 -26.53 -3.11
C ASN A 25 -8.50 -26.49 -1.65
N LEU A 26 -9.65 -25.87 -1.37
CA LEU A 26 -10.20 -25.80 -0.01
C LEU A 26 -10.60 -27.18 0.55
N VAL A 27 -10.99 -28.12 -0.31
CA VAL A 27 -11.25 -29.50 0.07
C VAL A 27 -9.95 -30.26 0.32
N ALA A 28 -8.95 -30.11 -0.55
CA ALA A 28 -7.62 -30.71 -0.38
C ALA A 28 -6.93 -30.23 0.90
N GLU A 29 -7.06 -28.95 1.23
CA GLU A 29 -6.54 -28.36 2.48
C GLU A 29 -7.41 -28.66 3.70
N GLY A 30 -8.55 -29.35 3.53
CA GLY A 30 -9.43 -29.80 4.60
C GLY A 30 -10.28 -28.70 5.24
N PHE A 31 -10.45 -27.54 4.61
CA PHE A 31 -11.35 -26.48 5.06
C PHE A 31 -12.81 -26.78 4.72
N LEU A 32 -13.05 -27.44 3.58
CA LEU A 32 -14.36 -27.85 3.10
C LEU A 32 -14.41 -29.36 2.88
N LYS A 33 -15.61 -29.92 2.81
CA LYS A 33 -15.84 -31.29 2.37
C LYS A 33 -17.09 -31.38 1.50
N ILE A 34 -17.13 -32.35 0.60
CA ILE A 34 -18.29 -32.61 -0.25
C ILE A 34 -19.02 -33.85 0.29
N SER A 35 -20.31 -33.70 0.58
CA SER A 35 -21.16 -34.82 1.02
C SER A 35 -21.46 -35.78 -0.13
N LYS A 36 -21.92 -37.00 0.19
CA LYS A 36 -22.39 -37.98 -0.81
C LYS A 36 -23.48 -37.45 -1.75
N ARG A 37 -24.25 -36.44 -1.31
CA ARG A 37 -25.31 -35.79 -2.10
C ARG A 37 -24.83 -34.55 -2.88
N GLY A 38 -23.52 -34.29 -2.92
CA GLY A 38 -22.92 -33.19 -3.67
C GLY A 38 -22.97 -31.82 -2.98
N TYR A 39 -23.44 -31.73 -1.74
CA TYR A 39 -23.40 -30.48 -0.96
C TYR A 39 -22.02 -30.24 -0.37
N VAL A 40 -21.53 -29.02 -0.51
CA VAL A 40 -20.33 -28.49 0.12
C VAL A 40 -20.65 -28.09 1.55
N LEU A 41 -19.85 -28.58 2.50
CA LEU A 41 -20.03 -28.38 3.93
C LEU A 41 -18.71 -27.90 4.56
N PRO A 42 -18.75 -27.02 5.57
CA PRO A 42 -17.56 -26.60 6.28
C PRO A 42 -17.07 -27.71 7.21
N THR A 43 -15.76 -27.88 7.29
CA THR A 43 -15.14 -28.69 8.35
C THR A 43 -14.97 -27.88 9.63
N ARG A 44 -14.54 -28.52 10.72
CA ARG A 44 -14.15 -27.80 11.95
C ARG A 44 -13.02 -26.80 11.68
N LYS A 45 -12.04 -27.18 10.83
CA LYS A 45 -10.94 -26.32 10.40
C LYS A 45 -11.46 -25.09 9.64
N GLY A 46 -12.37 -25.27 8.69
CA GLY A 46 -13.02 -24.16 7.97
C GLY A 46 -13.78 -23.20 8.88
N ARG A 47 -14.53 -23.71 9.86
CA ARG A 47 -15.25 -22.86 10.82
C ARG A 47 -14.33 -22.04 11.71
N ILE A 48 -13.25 -22.63 12.21
CA ILE A 48 -12.25 -21.93 13.02
C ILE A 48 -11.55 -20.86 12.18
N TYR A 49 -11.12 -21.21 10.97
CA TYR A 49 -10.45 -20.30 10.04
C TYR A 49 -11.24 -19.01 9.78
N LEU A 50 -12.56 -19.12 9.58
CA LEU A 50 -13.42 -17.96 9.35
C LEU A 50 -13.65 -17.15 10.63
N ARG A 51 -13.83 -17.81 11.77
CA ARG A 51 -14.06 -17.14 13.06
C ARG A 51 -12.89 -16.26 13.49
N GLU A 52 -11.67 -16.63 13.12
CA GLU A 52 -10.47 -15.82 13.38
C GLU A 52 -10.37 -14.58 12.46
N ARG A 53 -11.22 -14.46 11.44
CA ARG A 53 -11.17 -13.44 10.39
C ARG A 53 -12.54 -12.77 10.21
N GLU A 54 -12.97 -12.05 11.25
CA GLU A 54 -14.30 -11.40 11.28
C GLU A 54 -14.39 -10.12 10.43
N ASN A 55 -13.35 -9.73 9.70
CA ASN A 55 -13.32 -8.50 8.93
C ASN A 55 -13.29 -8.77 7.42
N ILE A 56 -14.31 -8.28 6.71
CA ILE A 56 -14.40 -8.34 5.24
C ILE A 56 -13.34 -7.49 4.55
N ARG A 57 -12.77 -6.49 5.25
CA ARG A 57 -11.72 -5.63 4.72
C ARG A 57 -10.35 -6.34 4.67
N GLY A 58 -10.22 -7.50 5.31
CA GLY A 58 -8.98 -8.28 5.29
C GLY A 58 -7.80 -7.60 5.98
N ILE A 59 -8.03 -6.52 6.73
CA ILE A 59 -6.97 -5.74 7.35
C ILE A 59 -6.60 -6.39 8.68
N GLY A 60 -5.29 -6.53 8.91
CA GLY A 60 -4.64 -7.38 9.89
C GLY A 60 -4.87 -7.01 11.35
N ASP A 61 -3.78 -6.83 12.11
CA ASP A 61 -3.88 -6.55 13.53
C ASP A 61 -4.61 -5.21 13.79
N VAL A 62 -5.53 -5.22 14.75
CA VAL A 62 -6.24 -4.03 15.20
C VAL A 62 -5.65 -3.49 16.50
N VAL A 63 -5.64 -2.17 16.61
CA VAL A 63 -5.30 -1.42 17.81
C VAL A 63 -6.59 -0.82 18.38
N GLU A 64 -6.98 -1.26 19.56
CA GLU A 64 -8.15 -0.70 20.28
C GLU A 64 -7.82 0.69 20.81
N ILE A 65 -8.74 1.63 20.66
CA ILE A 65 -8.58 3.01 21.15
C ILE A 65 -9.30 3.13 22.49
N ILE A 66 -8.53 3.48 23.52
CA ILE A 66 -8.98 3.52 24.92
C ILE A 66 -8.93 4.97 25.42
N ALA A 67 -10.08 5.49 25.85
CA ALA A 67 -10.20 6.78 26.53
C ALA A 67 -10.84 6.58 27.90
N ASN A 68 -10.21 7.11 28.96
CA ASN A 68 -10.71 6.99 30.34
C ASN A 68 -11.05 5.54 30.75
N GLY A 69 -10.22 4.58 30.34
CA GLY A 69 -10.41 3.14 30.63
C GLY A 69 -11.50 2.44 29.81
N LYS A 70 -12.22 3.15 28.93
CA LYS A 70 -13.25 2.57 28.06
C LYS A 70 -12.78 2.52 26.61
N ARG A 71 -13.15 1.47 25.89
CA ARG A 71 -12.96 1.37 24.44
C ARG A 71 -13.91 2.32 23.74
N ILE A 72 -13.37 3.23 22.94
CA ILE A 72 -14.14 4.18 22.12
C ILE A 72 -14.12 3.82 20.64
N GLY A 73 -13.13 3.03 20.20
CA GLY A 73 -12.99 2.65 18.80
C GLY A 73 -11.84 1.69 18.58
N TYR A 74 -11.45 1.54 17.33
CA TYR A 74 -10.26 0.80 16.93
C TYR A 74 -9.71 1.38 15.61
N ARG A 75 -8.43 1.11 15.36
CA ARG A 75 -7.77 1.36 14.08
C ARG A 75 -6.96 0.16 13.68
N GLU A 76 -6.91 -0.12 12.39
CA GLU A 76 -6.18 -1.25 11.84
C GLU A 76 -4.73 -0.84 11.55
N LEU A 77 -3.80 -1.80 11.62
CA LEU A 77 -2.40 -1.61 11.22
C LEU A 77 -2.25 -1.77 9.70
N PRO A 78 -1.36 -1.00 9.03
CA PRO A 78 -0.41 -0.05 9.62
C PRO A 78 -0.99 1.33 9.99
N GLN A 79 -2.21 1.67 9.59
CA GLN A 79 -2.76 3.02 9.79
C GLN A 79 -2.77 3.49 11.26
N ALA A 80 -2.92 2.55 12.21
CA ALA A 80 -2.86 2.85 13.62
C ALA A 80 -1.55 3.55 14.04
N ILE A 81 -0.37 3.11 13.57
CA ILE A 81 0.90 3.78 13.93
C ILE A 81 1.01 5.18 13.28
N LYS A 82 0.32 5.41 12.16
CA LYS A 82 0.28 6.68 11.42
C LYS A 82 -0.72 7.69 11.98
N GLU A 83 -1.74 7.25 12.73
CA GLU A 83 -2.78 8.13 13.31
C GLU A 83 -2.76 8.21 14.83
N LEU A 84 -2.14 7.24 15.51
CA LEU A 84 -2.18 7.11 16.97
C LEU A 84 -0.78 7.13 17.60
N PHE A 85 0.21 7.68 16.90
CA PHE A 85 1.54 7.95 17.47
C PHE A 85 1.47 8.89 18.69
N PRO A 86 2.44 8.85 19.63
CA PRO A 86 2.47 9.78 20.76
C PRO A 86 2.43 11.25 20.31
N GLY A 87 1.44 12.00 20.79
CA GLY A 87 1.22 13.39 20.41
C GLY A 87 0.27 13.60 19.22
N ALA A 88 -0.21 12.52 18.58
CA ALA A 88 -1.19 12.64 17.50
C ALA A 88 -2.51 13.25 17.98
N ILE A 89 -3.08 14.14 17.18
CA ILE A 89 -4.43 14.67 17.38
C ILE A 89 -5.41 13.73 16.67
N TYR A 90 -6.24 13.05 17.46
CA TYR A 90 -7.22 12.08 17.00
C TYR A 90 -8.63 12.62 17.19
N LEU A 91 -9.40 12.70 16.11
CA LEU A 91 -10.80 13.14 16.13
C LEU A 91 -11.73 11.92 16.12
N HIS A 92 -12.66 11.86 17.08
CA HIS A 92 -13.62 10.77 17.17
C HIS A 92 -14.99 11.29 17.63
N GLY A 93 -16.01 11.17 16.77
CA GLY A 93 -17.38 11.63 17.06
C GLY A 93 -17.45 13.12 17.43
N GLY A 94 -16.66 13.97 16.75
CA GLY A 94 -16.57 15.40 17.02
C GLY A 94 -15.73 15.79 18.25
N LYS A 95 -15.27 14.82 19.05
CA LYS A 95 -14.39 15.06 20.19
C LYS A 95 -12.92 14.92 19.79
N ILE A 96 -12.09 15.81 20.30
CA ILE A 96 -10.66 15.85 20.03
C ILE A 96 -9.94 15.14 21.17
N TYR A 97 -9.01 14.24 20.80
CA TYR A 97 -8.15 13.52 21.71
C TYR A 97 -6.69 13.73 21.32
N ILE A 98 -5.79 13.68 22.30
CA ILE A 98 -4.36 13.50 22.07
C ILE A 98 -4.01 12.03 22.34
N SER A 99 -3.27 11.41 21.43
CA SER A 99 -2.74 10.07 21.64
C SER A 99 -1.54 10.11 22.59
N LEU A 100 -1.57 9.27 23.60
CA LEU A 100 -0.45 8.98 24.50
C LEU A 100 0.45 7.86 23.95
N GLY A 101 0.11 7.32 22.77
CA GLY A 101 0.82 6.26 22.10
C GLY A 101 0.17 4.88 22.21
N ILE A 102 0.78 3.94 21.50
CA ILE A 102 0.35 2.55 21.39
C ILE A 102 1.19 1.68 22.34
N ARG A 103 0.52 0.79 23.08
CA ARG A 103 1.14 -0.24 23.93
C ARG A 103 0.46 -1.58 23.63
N GLY A 104 1.20 -2.49 22.98
CA GLY A 104 0.61 -3.75 22.47
C GLY A 104 -0.52 -3.46 21.49
N LYS A 105 -1.69 -4.08 21.70
CA LYS A 105 -2.89 -3.88 20.84
C LYS A 105 -3.81 -2.74 21.30
N LYS A 106 -3.31 -1.80 22.11
CA LYS A 106 -4.11 -0.68 22.66
C LYS A 106 -3.41 0.66 22.45
N ALA A 107 -4.14 1.64 21.91
CA ALA A 107 -3.77 3.04 21.90
C ALA A 107 -4.50 3.77 23.02
N TYR A 108 -3.77 4.51 23.84
CA TYR A 108 -4.35 5.29 24.92
C TYR A 108 -4.49 6.73 24.48
N VAL A 109 -5.69 7.30 24.64
CA VAL A 109 -5.96 8.69 24.23
C VAL A 109 -6.60 9.48 25.37
N LYS A 110 -6.29 10.77 25.44
CA LYS A 110 -6.83 11.70 26.44
C LYS A 110 -7.62 12.81 25.74
N PRO A 111 -8.84 13.15 26.21
CA PRO A 111 -9.60 14.26 25.61
C PRO A 111 -8.89 15.59 25.80
N ILE A 112 -8.98 16.47 24.80
CA ILE A 112 -8.47 17.84 24.83
C ILE A 112 -9.65 18.82 24.85
N PRO A 113 -9.61 19.92 25.63
CA PRO A 113 -10.65 20.94 25.60
C PRO A 113 -10.82 21.59 24.21
N HIS A 114 -12.05 21.89 23.81
CA HIS A 114 -12.39 22.56 22.54
C HIS A 114 -11.85 23.99 22.39
N LYS A 115 -11.28 24.58 23.45
CA LYS A 115 -10.77 25.96 23.46
C LYS A 115 -9.36 26.10 22.84
N MET A 116 -8.70 25.01 22.45
CA MET A 116 -7.41 25.10 21.75
C MET A 116 -7.61 25.56 20.29
N PRO A 117 -6.63 26.28 19.71
CA PRO A 117 -6.58 26.52 18.29
C PRO A 117 -6.74 25.19 17.55
N PRO A 118 -7.60 25.12 16.52
CA PRO A 118 -7.81 23.88 15.80
C PRO A 118 -6.51 23.53 15.08
N VAL A 119 -5.89 22.43 15.49
CA VAL A 119 -4.66 21.89 14.91
C VAL A 119 -4.90 20.44 14.53
N SER A 120 -4.20 20.00 13.48
CA SER A 120 -4.13 18.59 13.09
C SER A 120 -2.68 18.13 13.11
N THR A 121 -2.49 16.82 13.10
CA THR A 121 -1.16 16.22 13.02
C THR A 121 -1.05 15.32 11.81
N SER A 122 0.08 15.35 11.11
CA SER A 122 0.42 14.40 10.05
C SER A 122 1.70 13.66 10.44
N PRO A 123 1.76 12.33 10.30
CA PRO A 123 2.97 11.57 10.59
C PRO A 123 4.07 11.92 9.60
N LEU A 124 5.31 11.83 10.07
CA LEU A 124 6.50 11.71 9.23
C LEU A 124 6.97 10.26 9.33
N TYR A 125 6.99 9.58 8.20
CA TYR A 125 7.32 8.17 8.13
C TYR A 125 8.05 7.85 6.83
N TYR A 126 8.75 6.73 6.82
CA TYR A 126 9.30 6.13 5.62
C TYR A 126 9.00 4.64 5.60
N THR A 127 9.04 4.04 4.41
CA THR A 127 8.76 2.62 4.22
C THR A 127 10.00 1.89 3.72
N VAL A 128 10.31 0.73 4.34
CA VAL A 128 11.46 -0.09 3.96
C VAL A 128 10.99 -1.40 3.34
N PRO A 129 11.42 -1.72 2.10
CA PRO A 129 11.20 -3.03 1.49
C PRO A 129 12.38 -3.98 1.74
N GLU A 130 12.07 -5.17 2.26
CA GLU A 130 12.99 -6.30 2.36
C GLU A 130 12.54 -7.39 1.38
N ASP A 131 13.42 -7.74 0.44
CA ASP A 131 13.15 -8.76 -0.58
C ASP A 131 13.28 -10.16 0.06
N GLU A 132 12.23 -10.98 0.00
CA GLU A 132 12.26 -12.34 0.56
C GLU A 132 12.51 -13.41 -0.52
N LYS A 133 11.67 -13.43 -1.56
CA LYS A 133 11.71 -14.49 -2.58
C LYS A 133 11.18 -14.02 -3.93
N THR A 134 11.95 -14.20 -4.99
CA THR A 134 11.45 -14.03 -6.37
C THR A 134 10.54 -15.20 -6.76
N LEU A 135 9.33 -14.88 -7.20
CA LEU A 135 8.31 -15.81 -7.65
C LEU A 135 8.22 -15.92 -9.16
N ASP A 136 8.45 -14.81 -9.87
CA ASP A 136 8.37 -14.75 -11.33
C ASP A 136 9.30 -13.64 -11.87
N ARG A 137 9.70 -13.74 -13.14
CA ARG A 137 10.53 -12.74 -13.82
C ARG A 137 10.00 -12.47 -15.23
N GLY A 138 10.14 -11.24 -15.67
CA GLY A 138 9.72 -10.83 -17.00
C GLY A 138 10.55 -9.69 -17.55
N ILE A 139 10.25 -9.32 -18.79
CA ILE A 139 10.78 -8.11 -19.43
C ILE A 139 9.60 -7.41 -20.09
N VAL A 140 9.41 -6.12 -19.80
CA VAL A 140 8.36 -5.28 -20.38
C VAL A 140 9.02 -4.05 -20.99
N ASN A 141 8.82 -3.82 -22.30
CA ASN A 141 9.46 -2.71 -23.02
C ASN A 141 10.99 -2.64 -22.83
N GLY A 142 11.64 -3.80 -22.70
CA GLY A 142 13.08 -3.90 -22.47
C GLY A 142 13.52 -3.70 -21.02
N ILE A 143 12.59 -3.42 -20.10
CA ILE A 143 12.83 -3.26 -18.66
C ILE A 143 12.65 -4.60 -17.94
N PRO A 144 13.63 -5.07 -17.15
CA PRO A 144 13.46 -6.26 -16.34
C PRO A 144 12.50 -5.99 -15.18
N ILE A 145 11.61 -6.94 -14.95
CA ILE A 145 10.65 -6.93 -13.86
C ILE A 145 10.67 -8.25 -13.09
N GLU A 146 10.43 -8.17 -11.78
CA GLU A 146 10.29 -9.34 -10.92
C GLU A 146 8.97 -9.29 -10.14
N TYR A 147 8.28 -10.42 -10.04
CA TYR A 147 7.20 -10.59 -9.07
C TYR A 147 7.79 -11.27 -7.83
N ILE A 148 7.66 -10.65 -6.67
CA ILE A 148 8.44 -10.98 -5.48
C ILE A 148 7.58 -11.01 -4.22
N GLU A 149 7.94 -11.89 -3.28
CA GLU A 149 7.49 -11.82 -1.89
C GLU A 149 8.36 -10.81 -1.14
N LEU A 150 7.71 -9.94 -0.37
CA LEU A 150 8.31 -8.80 0.30
C LEU A 150 7.90 -8.77 1.75
N LYS A 151 8.78 -8.24 2.60
CA LYS A 151 8.42 -7.70 3.90
C LYS A 151 8.51 -6.18 3.84
N ILE A 152 7.39 -5.53 4.08
CA ILE A 152 7.27 -4.07 4.11
C ILE A 152 7.24 -3.62 5.56
N THR A 153 8.10 -2.66 5.92
CA THR A 153 8.14 -2.09 7.27
C THR A 153 7.93 -0.58 7.20
N ASP A 154 6.80 -0.11 7.74
CA ASP A 154 6.53 1.32 7.94
C ASP A 154 7.17 1.78 9.25
N ILE A 155 7.90 2.90 9.21
CA ILE A 155 8.57 3.49 10.38
C ILE A 155 8.13 4.94 10.54
N VAL A 156 7.35 5.23 11.58
CA VAL A 156 6.98 6.60 11.98
C VAL A 156 8.03 7.11 12.96
N TYR A 157 8.76 8.14 12.54
CA TYR A 157 9.88 8.72 13.32
C TYR A 157 9.55 10.10 13.88
N GLY A 158 8.49 10.75 13.37
CA GLY A 158 8.10 12.08 13.78
C GLY A 158 6.70 12.45 13.32
N TYR A 159 6.33 13.70 13.50
CA TYR A 159 5.10 14.27 12.98
C TYR A 159 5.21 15.78 12.82
N VAL A 160 4.33 16.35 12.01
CA VAL A 160 4.12 17.79 11.88
C VAL A 160 2.78 18.17 12.50
N VAL A 161 2.76 19.31 13.17
CA VAL A 161 1.53 19.96 13.64
C VAL A 161 1.15 21.01 12.61
N LYS A 162 -0.07 20.91 12.09
CA LYS A 162 -0.62 21.83 11.10
C LYS A 162 -1.74 22.66 11.71
N SER A 163 -1.83 23.93 11.32
CA SER A 163 -3.00 24.75 11.61
C SER A 163 -4.21 24.21 10.85
N PHE A 164 -5.40 24.42 11.40
CA PHE A 164 -6.66 24.13 10.73
C PHE A 164 -7.51 25.42 10.70
N PRO A 165 -8.18 25.75 9.58
CA PRO A 165 -8.26 24.97 8.35
C PRO A 165 -7.11 25.21 7.35
N SER A 166 -6.19 26.16 7.60
CA SER A 166 -5.21 26.56 6.57
C SER A 166 -4.19 25.48 6.20
N GLY A 167 -3.93 24.50 7.07
CA GLY A 167 -3.04 23.37 6.77
C GLY A 167 -1.55 23.71 6.84
N GLU A 168 -1.19 24.92 7.27
CA GLU A 168 0.19 25.39 7.36
C GLU A 168 0.92 24.64 8.49
N THR A 169 2.15 24.22 8.22
CA THR A 169 2.98 23.57 9.22
C THR A 169 3.40 24.58 10.30
N ILE A 170 2.89 24.40 11.52
CA ILE A 170 3.25 25.21 12.69
C ILE A 170 4.59 24.77 13.25
N ARG A 171 4.79 23.46 13.39
CA ARG A 171 6.04 22.88 13.90
C ARG A 171 6.18 21.42 13.50
N GLN A 172 7.42 20.93 13.55
CA GLN A 172 7.77 19.53 13.41
C GLN A 172 8.31 19.01 14.75
N GLN A 173 8.00 17.75 15.08
CA GLN A 173 8.48 17.10 16.29
C GLN A 173 8.90 15.66 15.98
N LEU A 174 10.10 15.29 16.42
CA LEU A 174 10.55 13.90 16.39
C LEU A 174 9.94 13.13 17.56
N LEU A 175 9.68 11.84 17.35
CA LEU A 175 9.26 10.95 18.43
C LEU A 175 10.49 10.56 19.27
N GLU A 176 10.31 10.43 20.58
CA GLU A 176 11.35 9.90 21.47
C GLU A 176 11.72 8.45 21.11
N LYS A 177 10.74 7.70 20.60
CA LYS A 177 10.90 6.33 20.12
C LYS A 177 10.08 6.16 18.85
N GLU A 178 10.72 5.66 17.80
CA GLU A 178 10.06 5.34 16.54
C GLU A 178 9.01 4.23 16.72
N LEU A 179 7.93 4.33 15.94
CA LEU A 179 6.92 3.28 15.85
C LEU A 179 7.10 2.56 14.52
N SER A 180 7.23 1.24 14.57
CA SER A 180 7.37 0.41 13.37
C SER A 180 6.29 -0.64 13.28
N TYR A 181 5.80 -0.91 12.07
CA TYR A 181 4.95 -2.07 11.79
C TYR A 181 5.39 -2.73 10.48
N GLY A 182 5.71 -4.02 10.57
CA GLY A 182 6.13 -4.83 9.43
C GLY A 182 5.09 -5.88 9.07
N PHE A 183 4.83 -6.07 7.78
CA PHE A 183 3.98 -7.14 7.28
C PHE A 183 4.55 -7.75 6.00
N LYS A 184 4.29 -9.04 5.81
CA LYS A 184 4.64 -9.74 4.57
C LYS A 184 3.56 -9.51 3.52
N THR A 185 3.95 -9.28 2.28
CA THR A 185 3.06 -9.07 1.14
C THR A 185 3.75 -9.52 -0.16
N LYS A 186 3.13 -9.27 -1.30
CA LYS A 186 3.70 -9.49 -2.63
C LYS A 186 3.71 -8.19 -3.42
N GLY A 187 4.65 -8.08 -4.34
CA GLY A 187 4.83 -6.89 -5.15
C GLY A 187 5.61 -7.15 -6.43
N ILE A 188 5.74 -6.08 -7.20
CA ILE A 188 6.52 -6.00 -8.41
C ILE A 188 7.75 -5.15 -8.12
N LEU A 189 8.92 -5.64 -8.49
CA LEU A 189 10.12 -4.83 -8.62
C LEU A 189 10.34 -4.51 -10.10
N ILE A 190 10.39 -3.21 -10.41
CA ILE A 190 10.62 -2.66 -11.74
C ILE A 190 11.95 -1.92 -11.71
N TYR A 191 12.84 -2.19 -12.66
CA TYR A 191 14.12 -1.49 -12.75
C TYR A 191 14.12 -0.50 -13.92
N MET A 192 14.05 0.80 -13.61
CA MET A 192 14.18 1.88 -14.60
C MET A 192 15.63 2.37 -14.64
N PRO A 193 16.35 2.28 -15.77
CA PRO A 193 17.76 2.66 -15.83
C PRO A 193 17.96 4.15 -15.51
N PRO A 194 18.85 4.52 -14.57
CA PRO A 194 19.24 5.91 -14.34
C PRO A 194 19.81 6.55 -15.60
N ARG A 195 19.45 7.81 -15.81
CA ARG A 195 20.00 8.63 -16.88
C ARG A 195 21.36 9.18 -16.46
N ALA A 196 22.37 8.93 -17.30
CA ALA A 196 23.75 9.37 -17.04
C ALA A 196 23.92 10.90 -17.12
N ASP A 197 23.06 11.61 -17.86
CA ASP A 197 23.04 13.08 -17.93
C ASP A 197 22.37 13.74 -16.72
N TRP A 198 21.81 12.95 -15.80
CA TRP A 198 21.10 13.43 -14.61
C TRP A 198 21.84 13.07 -13.33
N ASN A 199 21.80 13.96 -12.35
CA ASN A 199 22.26 13.64 -11.00
C ASN A 199 21.26 12.71 -10.28
N GLU A 200 21.65 12.24 -9.09
CA GLU A 200 20.84 11.31 -8.29
C GLU A 200 19.45 11.86 -7.95
N ILE A 201 19.35 13.15 -7.60
CA ILE A 201 18.07 13.81 -7.26
C ILE A 201 17.17 13.89 -8.50
N GLN A 202 17.71 14.23 -9.66
CA GLN A 202 16.94 14.32 -10.90
C GLN A 202 16.40 12.95 -11.33
N ASN A 203 17.18 11.88 -11.17
CA ASN A 203 16.71 10.51 -11.37
C ASN A 203 15.63 10.13 -10.34
N ALA A 204 15.84 10.46 -9.07
CA ALA A 204 14.86 10.23 -8.00
C ALA A 204 13.50 10.91 -8.30
N GLU A 205 13.51 12.17 -8.72
CA GLU A 205 12.30 12.92 -9.09
C GLU A 205 11.50 12.24 -10.22
N ALA A 206 12.21 11.62 -11.17
CA ALA A 206 11.58 10.88 -12.27
C ALA A 206 10.96 9.57 -11.78
N PHE A 207 11.72 8.76 -11.04
CA PHE A 207 11.29 7.43 -10.61
C PHE A 207 10.14 7.47 -9.61
N HIS A 208 10.15 8.43 -8.69
CA HIS A 208 9.04 8.65 -7.77
C HIS A 208 7.77 9.12 -8.49
N ALA A 209 7.91 9.97 -9.51
CA ALA A 209 6.77 10.37 -10.33
C ALA A 209 6.22 9.22 -11.19
N ILE A 210 7.10 8.33 -11.69
CA ILE A 210 6.70 7.10 -12.39
C ILE A 210 5.98 6.14 -11.46
N GLU A 211 6.45 5.96 -10.24
CA GLU A 211 5.79 5.15 -9.20
C GLU A 211 4.33 5.62 -8.99
N HIS A 212 4.13 6.92 -8.75
CA HIS A 212 2.79 7.50 -8.60
C HIS A 212 1.93 7.34 -9.86
N ALA A 213 2.50 7.56 -11.05
CA ALA A 213 1.79 7.39 -12.31
C ALA A 213 1.38 5.93 -12.54
N LEU A 214 2.22 4.95 -12.18
CA LEU A 214 1.93 3.53 -12.30
C LEU A 214 0.84 3.08 -11.32
N ILE A 215 0.86 3.54 -10.07
CA ILE A 215 -0.22 3.26 -9.11
C ILE A 215 -1.55 3.85 -9.62
N SER A 216 -1.52 5.06 -10.16
CA SER A 216 -2.70 5.70 -10.77
C SER A 216 -3.19 4.93 -12.01
N ALA A 217 -2.27 4.48 -12.86
CA ALA A 217 -2.58 3.67 -14.03
C ALA A 217 -3.19 2.32 -13.66
N ALA A 218 -2.71 1.69 -12.58
CA ALA A 218 -3.21 0.42 -12.11
C ALA A 218 -4.70 0.48 -11.70
N GLN A 219 -5.20 1.63 -11.22
CA GLN A 219 -6.64 1.82 -10.99
C GLN A 219 -7.47 1.59 -12.26
N MET A 220 -6.96 2.06 -13.41
CA MET A 220 -7.63 1.91 -14.70
C MET A 220 -7.44 0.52 -15.33
N VAL A 221 -6.28 -0.11 -15.09
CA VAL A 221 -5.90 -1.36 -15.77
C VAL A 221 -6.39 -2.61 -15.02
N ILE A 222 -6.38 -2.56 -13.69
CA ILE A 222 -6.73 -3.70 -12.83
C ILE A 222 -7.82 -3.38 -11.79
N GLY A 223 -8.36 -2.16 -11.76
CA GLY A 223 -9.46 -1.81 -10.86
C GLY A 223 -9.06 -1.65 -9.39
N ALA A 224 -7.77 -1.45 -9.11
CA ALA A 224 -7.28 -1.20 -7.76
C ALA A 224 -7.78 0.15 -7.22
N ALA A 225 -8.07 0.26 -5.92
CA ALA A 225 -8.22 1.56 -5.28
C ALA A 225 -6.83 2.18 -4.99
N PRO A 226 -6.73 3.52 -4.85
CA PRO A 226 -5.47 4.18 -4.50
C PRO A 226 -4.79 3.65 -3.23
N THR A 227 -5.59 3.14 -2.28
CA THR A 227 -5.12 2.61 -0.99
C THR A 227 -4.81 1.12 -1.02
N ASP A 228 -5.10 0.42 -2.13
CA ASP A 228 -4.90 -1.02 -2.20
C ASP A 228 -3.45 -1.39 -2.55
N MET A 229 -2.67 -0.43 -3.04
CA MET A 229 -1.27 -0.61 -3.41
C MET A 229 -0.41 0.48 -2.81
N GLY A 230 0.78 0.09 -2.36
CA GLY A 230 1.84 1.00 -1.97
C GLY A 230 2.94 1.05 -3.02
N GLY A 231 3.77 2.08 -2.94
CA GLY A 231 4.91 2.29 -3.82
C GLY A 231 6.14 2.73 -3.04
N ILE A 232 7.32 2.29 -3.51
CA ILE A 232 8.62 2.73 -2.99
C ILE A 232 9.56 2.85 -4.18
N SER A 233 10.17 4.01 -4.35
CA SER A 233 11.14 4.27 -5.41
C SER A 233 12.50 4.63 -4.83
N PHE A 234 13.54 4.27 -5.58
CA PHE A 234 14.94 4.55 -5.26
C PHE A 234 15.59 5.37 -6.37
N PRO A 235 16.56 6.24 -6.05
CA PRO A 235 17.33 6.97 -7.05
C PRO A 235 18.09 6.05 -8.03
N SER A 236 18.34 4.82 -7.62
CA SER A 236 18.98 3.76 -8.42
C SER A 236 18.07 3.13 -9.48
N GLY A 237 16.83 3.60 -9.63
CA GLY A 237 15.90 3.08 -10.65
C GLY A 237 14.98 1.97 -10.18
N HIS A 238 15.15 1.49 -8.96
CA HIS A 238 14.32 0.41 -8.41
C HIS A 238 12.99 1.00 -7.93
N ILE A 239 11.88 0.51 -8.50
CA ILE A 239 10.53 0.90 -8.14
C ILE A 239 9.77 -0.35 -7.70
N TYR A 240 9.30 -0.35 -6.46
CA TYR A 240 8.43 -1.36 -5.90
C TYR A 240 6.98 -0.89 -6.01
N ILE A 241 6.08 -1.76 -6.48
CA ILE A 241 4.63 -1.59 -6.35
C ILE A 241 4.08 -2.85 -5.73
N TYR A 242 3.45 -2.74 -4.56
CA TYR A 242 3.08 -3.90 -3.75
C TYR A 242 1.64 -3.81 -3.23
N ASP A 243 1.07 -4.95 -2.88
CA ASP A 243 -0.26 -5.00 -2.27
C ASP A 243 -0.19 -4.44 -0.84
N ALA A 244 -0.99 -3.42 -0.54
CA ALA A 244 -1.01 -2.75 0.77
C ALA A 244 -1.75 -3.56 1.86
N PHE A 245 -1.73 -4.89 1.74
CA PHE A 245 -2.41 -5.82 2.65
C PHE A 245 -1.48 -6.97 3.05
N PRO A 246 -1.49 -7.41 4.33
CA PRO A 246 -0.79 -8.60 4.75
C PRO A 246 -1.17 -9.84 3.91
N GLY A 247 -0.16 -10.55 3.42
CA GLY A 247 -0.28 -11.73 2.55
C GLY A 247 -0.38 -11.42 1.04
N GLY A 248 -0.77 -10.19 0.69
CA GLY A 248 -1.04 -9.73 -0.67
C GLY A 248 -2.49 -9.98 -1.10
N SER A 249 -3.10 -8.99 -1.75
CA SER A 249 -4.45 -9.06 -2.33
C SER A 249 -4.47 -9.71 -3.72
N GLY A 250 -3.30 -9.81 -4.37
CA GLY A 250 -3.16 -10.31 -5.74
C GLY A 250 -3.27 -9.24 -6.81
N LEU A 251 -3.48 -7.97 -6.45
CA LEU A 251 -3.49 -6.85 -7.40
C LEU A 251 -2.11 -6.66 -8.03
N SER A 252 -1.05 -6.79 -7.24
CA SER A 252 0.34 -6.78 -7.70
C SER A 252 0.60 -7.86 -8.77
N LYS A 253 0.03 -9.06 -8.65
CA LYS A 253 0.15 -10.10 -9.69
C LYS A 253 -0.58 -9.71 -10.97
N LEU A 254 -1.80 -9.19 -10.86
CA LEU A 254 -2.56 -8.70 -12.02
C LEU A 254 -1.84 -7.53 -12.72
N LEU A 255 -1.23 -6.63 -11.94
CA LEU A 255 -0.45 -5.52 -12.47
C LEU A 255 0.82 -6.04 -13.16
N PHE A 256 1.51 -7.04 -12.60
CA PHE A 256 2.67 -7.68 -13.21
C PHE A 256 2.34 -8.23 -14.60
N GLU A 257 1.22 -8.95 -14.72
CA GLU A 257 0.74 -9.53 -15.98
C GLU A 257 0.31 -8.46 -17.01
N LYS A 258 -0.10 -7.29 -16.54
CA LYS A 258 -0.60 -6.18 -17.39
C LYS A 258 0.30 -4.95 -17.36
N LEU A 259 1.57 -5.11 -16.99
CA LEU A 259 2.45 -3.97 -16.70
C LEU A 259 2.69 -3.12 -17.95
N GLU A 260 2.81 -3.73 -19.14
CA GLU A 260 2.96 -3.01 -20.41
C GLU A 260 1.84 -1.98 -20.60
N LYS A 261 0.59 -2.42 -20.44
CA LYS A 261 -0.60 -1.55 -20.52
C LYS A 261 -0.63 -0.50 -19.42
N ALA A 262 -0.14 -0.82 -18.22
CA ALA A 262 -0.03 0.14 -17.13
C ALA A 262 1.04 1.21 -17.41
N MET A 263 2.16 0.86 -18.04
CA MET A 263 3.19 1.81 -18.46
C MET A 263 2.68 2.75 -19.56
N ASP A 264 1.95 2.23 -20.55
CA ASP A 264 1.29 3.06 -21.57
C ASP A 264 0.34 4.08 -20.95
N LYS A 265 -0.45 3.63 -19.96
CA LYS A 265 -1.37 4.52 -19.24
C LYS A 265 -0.66 5.51 -18.34
N ALA A 266 0.43 5.11 -17.67
CA ALA A 266 1.26 6.02 -16.89
C ALA A 266 1.86 7.11 -17.79
N TYR A 267 2.33 6.75 -18.98
CA TYR A 267 2.82 7.70 -19.97
C TYR A 267 1.72 8.65 -20.45
N ASP A 268 0.51 8.15 -20.77
CA ASP A 268 -0.65 8.98 -21.11
C ASP A 268 -0.96 10.01 -19.99
N ILE A 269 -0.91 9.61 -18.71
CA ILE A 269 -1.17 10.50 -17.57
C ILE A 269 -0.16 11.66 -17.54
N VAL A 270 1.13 11.36 -17.64
CA VAL A 270 2.18 12.38 -17.50
C VAL A 270 2.31 13.25 -18.75
N SER A 271 2.17 12.69 -19.96
CA SER A 271 2.36 13.41 -21.23
C SER A 271 1.18 14.33 -21.59
N ARG A 272 -0.06 13.96 -21.24
CA ARG A 272 -1.25 14.76 -21.58
C ARG A 272 -1.57 15.85 -20.55
N CYS A 273 -0.91 15.84 -19.40
CA CYS A 273 -1.18 16.82 -18.35
C CYS A 273 -0.49 18.16 -18.67
N THR A 274 -1.27 19.25 -18.67
CA THR A 274 -0.81 20.61 -19.00
C THR A 274 -0.26 21.40 -17.80
N CYS A 275 0.09 20.73 -16.70
CA CYS A 275 0.65 21.40 -15.52
C CYS A 275 2.13 21.69 -15.71
N GLU A 276 2.65 22.63 -14.91
CA GLU A 276 4.05 23.05 -14.97
C GLU A 276 5.00 21.87 -14.74
N ASP A 277 5.00 21.25 -13.56
CA ASP A 277 5.81 20.05 -13.29
C ASP A 277 5.26 19.13 -12.18
N GLY A 278 3.93 19.01 -12.09
CA GLY A 278 3.26 18.11 -11.14
C GLY A 278 1.97 18.71 -10.57
N CYS A 279 0.94 17.89 -10.42
CA CYS A 279 -0.32 18.30 -9.80
C CYS A 279 -1.14 17.08 -9.33
N PRO A 280 -2.23 17.27 -8.56
CA PRO A 280 -3.12 16.20 -8.10
C PRO A 280 -3.83 15.41 -9.22
N ARG A 281 -3.81 15.90 -10.47
CA ARG A 281 -4.39 15.17 -11.60
C ARG A 281 -3.42 14.19 -12.27
N CYS A 282 -2.12 14.27 -11.98
CA CYS A 282 -1.12 13.43 -12.64
C CYS A 282 -0.26 12.66 -11.64
N ILE A 283 0.56 13.33 -10.83
CA ILE A 283 1.61 12.69 -10.04
C ILE A 283 1.58 13.05 -8.56
N PHE A 284 0.63 13.84 -8.06
CA PHE A 284 0.51 14.04 -6.61
C PHE A 284 -0.49 13.05 -6.01
N SER A 285 -0.06 12.37 -4.95
CA SER A 285 -0.87 11.43 -4.19
C SER A 285 -1.10 11.96 -2.78
N PRO A 286 -2.34 11.92 -2.24
CA PRO A 286 -2.59 12.23 -0.83
C PRO A 286 -2.01 11.17 0.11
N TYR A 287 -1.58 10.02 -0.43
CA TYR A 287 -1.02 8.89 0.33
C TYR A 287 0.51 8.81 0.26
N CYS A 288 1.18 9.77 -0.40
CA CYS A 288 2.64 9.84 -0.48
C CYS A 288 3.24 10.10 0.91
N GLY A 289 4.09 9.18 1.40
CA GLY A 289 4.77 9.28 2.71
C GLY A 289 5.72 10.47 2.84
N ASN A 290 6.26 10.95 1.72
CA ASN A 290 7.16 12.10 1.65
C ASN A 290 6.45 13.41 1.22
N ASN A 291 5.14 13.51 1.41
CA ASN A 291 4.35 14.72 1.15
C ASN A 291 4.55 15.31 -0.27
N ASN A 292 4.66 14.44 -1.28
CA ASN A 292 4.88 14.81 -2.68
C ASN A 292 6.15 15.65 -2.94
N GLN A 293 7.19 15.48 -2.12
CA GLN A 293 8.51 16.05 -2.39
C GLN A 293 9.31 15.14 -3.34
N ILE A 294 10.28 15.72 -4.05
CA ILE A 294 11.16 15.01 -4.99
C ILE A 294 10.34 14.29 -6.08
N LEU A 295 9.66 15.08 -6.90
CA LEU A 295 8.78 14.63 -7.98
C LEU A 295 8.91 15.56 -9.19
N SER A 296 9.03 15.00 -10.39
CA SER A 296 8.99 15.79 -11.63
C SER A 296 8.22 15.04 -12.72
N ARG A 297 7.10 15.62 -13.14
CA ARG A 297 6.26 15.07 -14.21
C ARG A 297 7.02 15.03 -15.53
N ARG A 298 7.73 16.10 -15.87
CA ARG A 298 8.47 16.22 -17.14
C ARG A 298 9.59 15.18 -17.22
N LYS A 299 10.27 14.91 -16.10
CA LYS A 299 11.31 13.88 -16.06
C LYS A 299 10.72 12.47 -16.19
N ALA A 300 9.61 12.19 -15.50
CA ALA A 300 8.88 10.94 -15.67
C ALA A 300 8.40 10.73 -17.12
N GLU A 301 7.85 11.77 -17.75
CA GLU A 301 7.45 11.76 -19.15
C GLU A 301 8.61 11.42 -20.08
N LYS A 302 9.78 12.02 -19.87
CA LYS A 302 10.98 11.74 -20.68
C LYS A 302 11.41 10.27 -20.55
N VAL A 303 11.53 9.77 -19.33
CA VAL A 303 11.96 8.39 -19.06
C VAL A 303 10.96 7.37 -19.62
N LEU A 304 9.66 7.54 -19.36
CA LEU A 304 8.63 6.63 -19.89
C LEU A 304 8.57 6.68 -21.42
N GLY A 305 8.65 7.87 -22.02
CA GLY A 305 8.64 8.03 -23.47
C GLY A 305 9.81 7.31 -24.15
N GLU A 306 11.02 7.41 -23.60
CA GLU A 306 12.20 6.71 -24.11
C GLU A 306 12.07 5.19 -23.99
N ILE A 307 11.58 4.69 -22.85
CA ILE A 307 11.40 3.25 -22.64
C ILE A 307 10.38 2.67 -23.64
N LEU A 308 9.25 3.36 -23.82
CA LEU A 308 8.18 2.90 -24.73
C LEU A 308 8.59 2.96 -26.20
N THR A 309 9.47 3.90 -26.58
CA THR A 309 9.88 4.11 -27.98
C THR A 309 11.12 3.28 -28.36
N LEU A 310 12.17 3.28 -27.53
CA LEU A 310 13.46 2.68 -27.87
C LEU A 310 13.50 1.17 -27.65
N LYS A 311 12.73 0.64 -26.68
CA LYS A 311 12.65 -0.79 -26.33
C LYS A 311 14.03 -1.47 -26.16
N ILE A 312 15.02 -0.71 -25.69
CA ILE A 312 16.36 -1.21 -25.42
C ILE A 312 16.28 -2.20 -24.26
N ARG A 313 16.95 -3.35 -24.37
CA ARG A 313 17.01 -4.32 -23.28
C ARG A 313 18.03 -3.85 -22.24
N TYR A 314 17.55 -3.63 -21.01
CA TYR A 314 18.38 -3.29 -19.86
C TYR A 314 18.62 -4.49 -18.97
N LYS A 315 19.75 -4.46 -18.25
CA LYS A 315 20.03 -5.38 -17.13
C LYS A 315 19.87 -4.61 -15.83
N ALA A 316 19.24 -5.22 -14.83
CA ALA A 316 19.13 -4.61 -13.51
C ALA A 316 20.51 -4.46 -12.89
N GLU A 317 20.77 -3.27 -12.34
CA GLU A 317 21.98 -2.97 -11.57
C GLU A 317 21.71 -3.07 -10.06
N HIS A 318 22.74 -2.90 -9.23
CA HIS A 318 22.59 -2.98 -7.78
C HIS A 318 21.78 -1.81 -7.21
N ARG A 319 20.81 -2.08 -6.35
CA ARG A 319 20.01 -1.07 -5.64
C ARG A 319 20.87 -0.26 -4.67
N PHE A 320 20.84 1.06 -4.79
CA PHE A 320 21.47 2.00 -3.85
C PHE A 320 20.55 3.18 -3.52
N GLY A 321 20.97 3.99 -2.55
CA GLY A 321 20.22 5.14 -2.06
C GLY A 321 19.20 4.78 -0.98
N LYS A 322 18.62 5.81 -0.36
CA LYS A 322 17.48 5.64 0.57
C LYS A 322 16.16 5.60 -0.21
N PRO A 323 15.13 4.92 0.30
CA PRO A 323 13.80 4.99 -0.30
C PRO A 323 13.28 6.43 -0.26
N LEU A 324 12.57 6.83 -1.32
CA LEU A 324 11.99 8.18 -1.44
C LEU A 324 10.66 8.34 -0.70
N VAL A 325 10.03 7.21 -0.32
CA VAL A 325 8.73 7.11 0.36
C VAL A 325 8.83 6.17 1.55
#